data_AF-A0A820NGX0-F1
#
_entry.id   AF-A0A820NGX0-F1
#
_cell.length_a   1.000
_cell.length_b   1.000
_cell.length_c   1.000
_cell.angle_alpha   90.00
_cell.angle_beta   90.00
_cell.angle_gamma   90.00
#
_symmetry.space_group_name_H-M   'P 1'
#
loop_
_entity.id
_entity.type
_entity.pdbx_description
1 polymer ?
#
loop_
_entity_poly.entity_id
_entity_poly.type
_entity_poly.pdbx_seq_one_letter_code
_entity_poly.pdbx_strand_id
1 'polypeptide(L)'
;VPISSSLRFVGFSAVYSAFNTLAPYIPLANDSIGNYNLASTNLTQIQSGIAFVCNQPWSSVSNPSSFRPFLCFNSMYHWTLYQYGYSMVDANFKNFQIVKTIDSNEIGWTLGYMINQTNNLDPQFRPARLLTKEEFIGLIVGFAALLLICILAISITIIIYKRKQKQQS
;
A
#
# COMPACT_ATOMS: atom_id res chain seq x y z
N VAL A 1 12.93 -15.34 20.05
CA VAL A 1 11.54 -15.69 20.45
C VAL A 1 10.83 -16.17 19.19
N PRO A 2 10.31 -17.40 19.15
CA PRO A 2 9.60 -17.90 17.97
C PRO A 2 8.33 -17.08 17.73
N ILE A 3 8.03 -16.84 16.46
CA ILE A 3 6.84 -16.09 16.06
C ILE A 3 5.59 -16.91 16.38
N SER A 4 4.56 -16.27 16.95
CA SER A 4 3.30 -16.96 17.27
C SER A 4 2.68 -17.59 16.03
N SER A 5 2.18 -18.83 16.17
CA SER A 5 1.53 -19.60 15.11
C SER A 5 0.20 -19.01 14.63
N SER A 6 -0.34 -18.02 15.34
CA SER A 6 -1.56 -17.30 14.94
C SER A 6 -1.32 -16.20 13.90
N LEU A 7 -0.06 -15.77 13.69
CA LEU A 7 0.24 -14.74 12.70
C LEU A 7 0.14 -15.29 11.28
N ARG A 8 -0.45 -14.46 10.40
CA ARG A 8 -0.51 -14.67 8.96
C ARG A 8 0.49 -13.77 8.29
N PHE A 9 1.29 -14.34 7.40
CA PHE A 9 2.35 -13.63 6.69
C PHE A 9 2.13 -13.67 5.20
N VAL A 10 2.51 -12.58 4.54
CA VAL A 10 2.50 -12.45 3.09
C VAL A 10 3.92 -12.14 2.62
N GLY A 11 4.44 -12.97 1.71
CA GLY A 11 5.67 -12.73 0.97
C GLY A 11 5.37 -12.05 -0.37
N PHE A 12 6.03 -10.93 -0.65
CA PHE A 12 5.89 -10.18 -1.90
C PHE A 12 7.26 -9.77 -2.45
N SER A 13 7.30 -9.15 -3.64
CA SER A 13 8.53 -8.66 -4.27
C SER A 13 9.61 -9.75 -4.45
N ALA A 14 10.80 -9.60 -3.86
CA ALA A 14 11.91 -10.55 -4.02
C ALA A 14 11.57 -11.98 -3.57
N VAL A 15 10.71 -12.12 -2.55
CA VAL A 15 10.20 -13.41 -2.10
C VAL A 15 9.34 -14.04 -3.20
N TYR A 16 8.42 -13.26 -3.79
CA TYR A 16 7.59 -13.73 -4.90
C TYR A 16 8.45 -14.21 -6.07
N SER A 17 9.45 -13.42 -6.50
CA SER A 17 10.31 -13.80 -7.61
C SER A 17 11.12 -15.08 -7.36
N ALA A 18 11.66 -15.24 -6.15
CA ALA A 18 12.41 -16.44 -5.77
C ALA A 18 11.50 -17.69 -5.80
N PHE A 19 10.37 -17.63 -5.10
CA PHE A 19 9.48 -18.78 -4.96
C PHE A 19 8.68 -19.09 -6.23
N ASN A 20 8.36 -18.10 -7.06
CA ASN A 20 7.76 -18.34 -8.37
C ASN A 20 8.69 -19.17 -9.27
N THR A 21 10.00 -18.99 -9.13
CA THR A 21 10.99 -19.80 -9.86
C THR A 21 11.17 -21.19 -9.23
N LEU A 22 10.98 -21.30 -7.91
CA LEU A 22 11.01 -22.58 -7.20
C LEU A 22 9.71 -23.38 -7.35
N ALA A 23 8.61 -22.76 -7.77
CA ALA A 23 7.28 -23.37 -7.81
C ALA A 23 7.21 -24.77 -8.46
N PRO A 24 7.98 -25.11 -9.51
CA PRO A 24 7.99 -26.46 -10.07
C PRO A 24 8.60 -27.54 -9.14
N TYR A 25 9.37 -27.14 -8.13
CA TYR A 25 10.19 -28.01 -7.28
C TYR A 25 9.68 -28.12 -5.84
N ILE A 26 8.67 -27.32 -5.47
CA ILE A 26 8.08 -27.32 -4.13
C ILE A 26 6.56 -27.41 -4.23
N PRO A 27 5.88 -28.12 -3.30
CA PRO A 27 4.44 -28.25 -3.34
C PRO A 27 3.79 -26.91 -3.00
N LEU A 28 3.24 -26.20 -3.98
CA LEU A 28 2.50 -24.95 -3.83
C LEU A 28 1.09 -25.10 -4.39
N ALA A 29 0.11 -24.48 -3.75
CA ALA A 29 -1.23 -24.30 -4.34
C ALA A 29 -1.29 -22.91 -4.98
N ASN A 30 -1.65 -22.83 -6.26
CA ASN A 30 -1.83 -21.56 -6.97
C ASN A 30 -3.30 -21.08 -6.89
N ASP A 31 -3.49 -19.76 -6.95
CA ASP A 31 -4.81 -19.16 -7.17
C ASP A 31 -4.98 -18.72 -8.64
N SER A 32 -6.17 -18.23 -8.98
CA SER A 32 -6.53 -17.76 -10.33
C SER A 32 -5.82 -16.46 -10.75
N ILE A 33 -5.10 -15.80 -9.83
CA ILE A 33 -4.46 -14.48 -10.01
C ILE A 33 -2.92 -14.63 -10.05
N GLY A 34 -2.39 -15.84 -9.80
CA GLY A 34 -0.97 -16.17 -9.83
C GLY A 34 -0.27 -16.05 -8.47
N ASN A 35 -1.02 -15.97 -7.37
CA ASN A 35 -0.50 -16.07 -6.01
C ASN A 35 -0.37 -17.54 -5.59
N TYR A 36 0.48 -17.81 -4.61
CA TYR A 36 0.75 -19.15 -4.09
C TYR A 36 0.45 -19.25 -2.59
N ASN A 37 -0.01 -20.42 -2.16
CA ASN A 37 -0.21 -20.77 -0.76
C ASN A 37 0.71 -21.94 -0.37
N LEU A 38 1.34 -21.83 0.81
CA LEU A 38 2.28 -22.80 1.37
C LEU A 38 1.61 -23.78 2.35
N ALA A 39 0.27 -23.88 2.34
CA ALA A 39 -0.50 -24.72 3.25
C ALA A 39 -0.07 -26.20 3.26
N SER A 40 0.42 -26.71 2.13
CA SER A 40 0.91 -28.07 1.94
C SER A 40 2.44 -28.19 1.99
N THR A 41 3.16 -27.10 2.30
CA THR A 41 4.61 -27.01 2.28
C THR A 41 5.20 -26.94 3.68
N ASN A 42 6.28 -27.69 3.93
CA ASN A 42 7.10 -27.58 5.14
C ASN A 42 8.47 -26.98 4.86
N LEU A 43 9.15 -26.49 5.90
CA LEU A 43 10.49 -25.88 5.79
C LEU A 43 11.53 -26.83 5.18
N THR A 44 11.43 -28.12 5.48
CA THR A 44 12.32 -29.16 4.93
C THR A 44 12.08 -29.41 3.45
N GLN A 45 10.83 -29.33 2.98
CA GLN A 45 10.50 -29.45 1.56
C GLN A 45 11.04 -28.26 0.77
N ILE A 46 10.90 -27.04 1.32
CA ILE A 46 11.49 -25.84 0.72
C ILE A 46 13.01 -26.01 0.62
N GLN A 47 13.65 -26.44 1.70
CA GLN A 47 15.10 -26.68 1.70
C GLN A 47 15.52 -27.71 0.64
N SER A 48 14.77 -28.81 0.49
CA SER A 48 15.06 -29.83 -0.52
C SER A 48 14.89 -29.31 -1.95
N GLY A 49 13.87 -28.49 -2.22
CA GLY A 49 13.66 -27.86 -3.53
C GLY A 49 14.79 -26.88 -3.86
N ILE A 50 15.24 -26.10 -2.88
CA ILE A 50 16.40 -25.22 -3.02
C ILE A 50 17.66 -26.03 -3.31
N ALA A 51 17.91 -27.10 -2.54
CA ALA A 51 19.07 -27.98 -2.74
C ALA A 51 19.03 -28.63 -4.13
N PHE A 52 17.87 -29.04 -4.62
CA PHE A 52 17.71 -29.58 -5.96
C PHE A 52 18.15 -28.58 -7.02
N VAL A 53 17.67 -27.34 -6.93
CA VAL A 53 18.00 -26.25 -7.87
C VAL A 53 19.48 -25.85 -7.78
N CYS A 54 20.02 -25.72 -6.56
CA CYS A 54 21.41 -25.34 -6.33
C CYS A 54 22.42 -26.39 -6.84
N ASN A 55 22.04 -27.67 -6.87
CA ASN A 55 22.89 -28.77 -7.35
C ASN A 55 22.76 -29.02 -8.87
N GLN A 56 21.93 -28.26 -9.58
CA GLN A 56 21.84 -28.38 -11.03
C GLN A 56 23.09 -27.81 -11.72
N PRO A 57 23.64 -28.49 -12.74
CA PRO A 57 24.72 -27.93 -13.53
C PRO A 57 24.24 -26.69 -14.27
N TRP A 58 25.12 -25.70 -14.44
CA TRP A 58 24.78 -24.45 -15.12
C TRP A 58 24.23 -24.66 -16.55
N SER A 59 24.61 -25.76 -17.20
CA SER A 59 24.13 -26.15 -18.54
C SER A 59 22.68 -26.62 -18.59
N SER A 60 22.09 -27.13 -17.51
CA SER A 60 20.67 -27.54 -17.48
C SER A 60 19.72 -26.35 -17.30
N VAL A 61 20.29 -25.17 -17.07
CA VAL A 61 19.56 -23.93 -16.85
C VAL A 61 19.16 -23.32 -18.19
N SER A 62 18.08 -23.83 -18.79
CA SER A 62 17.50 -23.32 -20.04
C SER A 62 16.99 -21.88 -19.86
N ASN A 63 17.65 -20.92 -20.50
CA ASN A 63 17.51 -19.45 -20.45
C ASN A 63 18.39 -18.69 -19.41
N PRO A 64 19.46 -18.00 -19.85
CA PRO A 64 20.33 -17.19 -19.00
C PRO A 64 19.71 -15.82 -18.72
N SER A 65 18.58 -15.78 -18.01
CA SER A 65 18.12 -14.52 -17.42
C SER A 65 19.13 -14.08 -16.36
N SER A 66 19.52 -12.80 -16.35
CA SER A 66 20.51 -12.19 -15.43
C SER A 66 20.24 -12.44 -13.94
N PHE A 67 19.00 -12.75 -13.56
CA PHE A 67 18.59 -13.04 -12.19
C PHE A 67 18.93 -14.47 -11.72
N ARG A 68 19.14 -15.41 -12.65
CA ARG A 68 19.22 -16.84 -12.33
C ARG A 68 20.53 -17.32 -11.66
N PRO A 69 21.71 -16.71 -11.88
CA PRO A 69 22.91 -17.00 -11.08
C PRO A 69 22.67 -16.76 -9.58
N PHE A 70 21.82 -15.78 -9.25
CA PHE A 70 21.50 -15.43 -7.88
C PHE A 70 20.35 -16.24 -7.30
N LEU A 71 19.69 -17.10 -8.08
CA LEU A 71 18.51 -17.84 -7.62
C LEU A 71 18.83 -18.74 -6.42
N CYS A 72 19.92 -19.51 -6.49
CA CYS A 72 20.33 -20.39 -5.40
C CYS A 72 20.62 -19.57 -4.13
N PHE A 73 21.44 -18.52 -4.26
CA PHE A 73 21.77 -17.63 -3.15
C PHE A 73 20.51 -16.97 -2.55
N ASN A 74 19.67 -16.38 -3.39
CA ASN A 74 18.47 -15.66 -2.97
C ASN A 74 17.44 -16.59 -2.31
N SER A 75 17.29 -17.81 -2.83
CA SER A 75 16.38 -18.80 -2.25
C SER A 75 16.89 -19.30 -0.89
N MET A 76 18.19 -19.62 -0.80
CA MET A 76 18.81 -20.05 0.44
C MET A 76 18.82 -18.94 1.48
N TYR A 77 19.02 -17.69 1.06
CA TYR A 77 18.93 -16.51 1.91
C TYR A 77 17.53 -16.39 2.54
N HIS A 78 16.46 -16.42 1.74
CA HIS A 78 15.09 -16.37 2.27
C HIS A 78 14.79 -17.54 3.19
N TRP A 79 15.18 -18.76 2.83
CA TRP A 79 15.00 -19.92 3.70
C TRP A 79 15.73 -19.76 5.05
N THR A 80 16.98 -19.29 5.02
CA THR A 80 17.78 -19.01 6.22
C THR A 80 17.12 -17.93 7.08
N LEU A 81 16.58 -16.89 6.44
CA LEU A 81 15.85 -15.83 7.11
C LEU A 81 14.59 -16.37 7.80
N TYR A 82 13.82 -17.23 7.15
CA TYR A 82 12.63 -17.83 7.77
C TYR A 82 12.98 -18.78 8.91
N GLN A 83 13.96 -19.67 8.71
CA GLN A 83 14.36 -20.68 9.68
C GLN A 83 15.06 -20.07 10.90
N TYR A 84 16.08 -19.23 10.67
CA TYR A 84 16.98 -18.76 11.72
C TYR A 84 16.74 -17.30 12.09
N GLY A 85 16.42 -16.44 11.12
CA GLY A 85 16.15 -15.02 11.38
C GLY A 85 14.82 -14.80 12.11
N TYR A 86 13.75 -15.36 11.56
CA TYR A 86 12.39 -15.23 12.06
C TYR A 86 11.95 -16.39 12.94
N SER A 87 12.73 -17.48 13.00
CA SER A 87 12.38 -18.67 13.79
C SER A 87 10.96 -19.16 13.50
N MET A 88 10.58 -19.17 12.22
CA MET A 88 9.28 -19.68 11.79
C MET A 88 9.23 -21.19 11.96
N VAL A 89 8.09 -21.71 12.40
CA VAL A 89 7.83 -23.15 12.45
C VAL A 89 6.87 -23.54 11.31
N ASP A 90 6.79 -24.82 10.98
CA ASP A 90 5.89 -25.32 9.91
C ASP A 90 4.42 -24.90 10.12
N ALA A 91 3.98 -24.70 11.36
CA ALA A 91 2.65 -24.19 11.65
C ALA A 91 2.40 -22.76 11.12
N ASN A 92 3.43 -21.91 11.03
CA ASN A 92 3.31 -20.57 10.44
C ASN A 92 3.13 -20.63 8.92
N PHE A 93 3.72 -21.63 8.26
CA PHE A 93 3.65 -21.80 6.81
C PHE A 93 2.26 -22.19 6.31
N LYS A 94 1.42 -22.79 7.18
CA LYS A 94 0.03 -23.14 6.86
C LYS A 94 -0.80 -21.95 6.35
N ASN A 95 -0.49 -20.75 6.81
CA ASN A 95 -1.19 -19.52 6.45
C ASN A 95 -0.30 -18.53 5.70
N PHE A 96 0.86 -18.97 5.21
CA PHE A 96 1.79 -18.12 4.48
C PHE A 96 1.37 -18.03 3.01
N GLN A 97 1.20 -16.81 2.51
CA GLN A 97 0.83 -16.54 1.12
C GLN A 97 1.96 -15.82 0.41
N ILE A 98 2.21 -16.19 -0.84
CA ILE A 98 3.15 -15.52 -1.72
C ILE A 98 2.32 -14.79 -2.77
N VAL A 99 2.36 -13.47 -2.74
CA VAL A 99 1.38 -12.66 -3.44
C VAL A 99 2.07 -11.69 -4.40
N LYS A 100 1.59 -11.66 -5.64
CA LYS A 100 2.02 -10.73 -6.69
C LYS A 100 1.18 -9.46 -6.65
N THR A 101 -0.13 -9.65 -6.68
CA THR A 101 -1.12 -8.58 -6.77
C THR A 101 -2.33 -8.91 -5.91
N ILE A 102 -2.94 -7.87 -5.34
CA ILE A 102 -4.25 -7.92 -4.68
C ILE A 102 -5.14 -6.93 -5.41
N ASP A 103 -6.33 -7.38 -5.84
CA ASP A 103 -7.29 -6.55 -6.58
C ASP A 103 -6.67 -5.80 -7.76
N SER A 104 -5.85 -6.50 -8.55
CA SER A 104 -5.10 -5.98 -9.70
C SER A 104 -4.06 -4.89 -9.38
N ASN A 105 -3.78 -4.62 -8.10
CA ASN A 105 -2.74 -3.68 -7.67
C ASN A 105 -1.50 -4.42 -7.18
N GLU A 106 -0.32 -3.88 -7.49
CA GLU A 106 0.94 -4.37 -6.94
C GLU A 106 1.03 -4.08 -5.44
N ILE A 107 1.51 -5.06 -4.68
CA ILE A 107 1.67 -4.94 -3.23
C ILE A 107 2.97 -4.22 -2.92
N GLY A 108 2.87 -3.20 -2.08
CA GLY A 108 4.03 -2.52 -1.56
C GLY A 108 3.68 -1.47 -0.52
N TRP A 109 4.72 -0.87 0.04
CA TRP A 109 4.60 0.22 1.02
C TRP A 109 4.11 1.52 0.37
N THR A 110 4.21 1.67 -0.96
CA THR A 110 3.85 2.89 -1.69
C THR A 110 2.38 3.24 -1.54
N LEU A 111 1.48 2.25 -1.61
CA LEU A 111 0.06 2.48 -1.40
C LEU A 111 -0.22 2.92 0.03
N GLY A 112 0.33 2.22 1.03
CA GLY A 112 0.20 2.61 2.44
C GLY A 112 0.78 4.00 2.73
N TYR A 113 1.89 4.35 2.08
CA TYR A 113 2.51 5.68 2.18
C TYR A 113 1.59 6.77 1.63
N MET A 114 1.05 6.59 0.42
CA MET A 114 0.10 7.55 -0.17
C MET A 114 -1.13 7.72 0.73
N ILE A 115 -1.62 6.62 1.30
CA ILE A 115 -2.78 6.67 2.17
C ILE A 115 -2.47 7.43 3.47
N ASN A 116 -1.30 7.21 4.07
CA ASN A 116 -0.84 7.97 5.24
C ASN A 116 -0.74 9.47 4.93
N GLN A 117 -0.18 9.83 3.76
CA GLN A 117 -0.05 11.22 3.33
C GLN A 117 -1.40 11.90 3.04
N THR A 118 -2.43 11.13 2.66
CA THR A 118 -3.76 11.68 2.33
C THR A 118 -4.74 11.68 3.49
N ASN A 119 -4.33 11.22 4.69
CA ASN A 119 -5.19 11.08 5.89
C ASN A 119 -6.55 10.41 5.59
N ASN A 120 -6.58 9.52 4.60
CA ASN A 120 -7.83 8.98 4.04
C ASN A 120 -8.35 7.73 4.78
N LEU A 121 -7.61 7.21 5.76
CA LEU A 121 -7.95 5.94 6.43
C LEU A 121 -8.87 6.06 7.63
N ASP A 122 -8.94 7.21 8.30
CA ASP A 122 -9.69 7.29 9.54
C ASP A 122 -10.99 8.11 9.41
N PRO A 123 -12.15 7.43 9.26
CA PRO A 123 -13.46 8.03 9.48
C PRO A 123 -13.59 8.75 10.84
N GLN A 124 -12.84 8.29 11.84
CA GLN A 124 -12.83 8.77 13.22
C GLN A 124 -11.98 10.05 13.44
N PHE A 125 -11.08 10.40 12.51
CA PHE A 125 -10.32 11.66 12.53
C PHE A 125 -10.68 12.59 11.37
N ARG A 126 -11.66 12.21 10.53
CA ARG A 126 -12.31 13.18 9.64
C ARG A 126 -13.03 14.23 10.50
N PRO A 127 -13.00 15.53 10.14
CA PRO A 127 -13.93 16.47 10.73
C PRO A 127 -15.35 15.90 10.52
N ALA A 128 -16.09 15.71 11.61
CA ALA A 128 -17.38 15.01 11.64
C ALA A 128 -18.43 15.57 10.65
N ARG A 129 -18.16 16.76 10.11
CA ARG A 129 -18.98 17.46 9.15
C ARG A 129 -18.10 18.31 8.23
N LEU A 130 -17.90 17.85 7.00
CA LEU A 130 -17.51 18.77 5.93
C LEU A 130 -18.75 19.62 5.58
N LEU A 131 -18.56 20.90 5.24
CA LEU A 131 -19.67 21.74 4.78
C LEU A 131 -20.35 21.03 3.61
N THR A 132 -21.67 20.87 3.69
CA THR A 132 -22.42 20.38 2.54
C THR A 132 -22.30 21.40 1.42
N LYS A 133 -22.47 20.95 0.16
CA LYS A 133 -22.45 21.83 -1.00
C LYS A 133 -23.42 23.01 -0.82
N GLU A 134 -24.58 22.75 -0.22
CA GLU A 134 -25.62 23.75 0.04
C GLU A 134 -25.18 24.78 1.09
N GLU A 135 -24.53 24.35 2.16
CA GLU A 135 -24.03 25.26 3.19
C GLU A 135 -22.88 26.13 2.70
N PHE A 136 -21.98 25.55 1.90
CA PHE A 136 -20.91 26.30 1.28
C PHE A 136 -21.45 27.39 0.34
N ILE A 137 -22.44 27.05 -0.49
CA ILE A 137 -23.13 28.02 -1.35
C ILE A 137 -23.80 29.11 -0.51
N GLY A 138 -24.51 28.72 0.55
CA GLY A 138 -25.16 29.68 1.46
C GLY A 138 -24.17 30.66 2.09
N LEU A 139 -23.00 30.18 2.51
CA LEU A 139 -21.95 31.01 3.10
C LEU A 139 -21.36 32.00 2.08
N ILE A 140 -21.09 31.54 0.84
CA ILE A 140 -20.61 32.41 -0.25
C ILE A 140 -21.62 33.50 -0.56
N VAL A 141 -22.91 33.14 -0.70
CA VAL A 141 -23.98 34.11 -0.99
C VAL A 141 -24.15 35.11 0.16
N GLY A 142 -24.10 34.64 1.40
CA GLY A 142 -24.18 35.49 2.60
C GLY A 142 -23.06 36.52 2.66
N PHE A 143 -21.81 36.09 2.43
CA PHE A 143 -20.66 37.01 2.37
C PHE A 143 -20.80 38.03 1.22
N ALA A 144 -21.24 37.59 0.04
CA ALA A 144 -21.45 38.50 -1.10
C ALA A 144 -22.52 39.57 -0.79
N ALA A 145 -23.63 39.18 -0.15
CA ALA A 145 -24.68 40.12 0.24
C ALA A 145 -24.19 41.14 1.28
N LEU A 146 -23.44 40.69 2.29
CA LEU A 146 -22.85 41.58 3.30
C LEU A 146 -21.88 42.59 2.68
N LEU A 147 -21.04 42.15 1.74
CA LEU A 147 -20.13 43.04 1.01
C LEU A 147 -20.89 44.11 0.22
N LEU A 148 -21.97 43.73 -0.47
CA LEU A 148 -22.82 44.69 -1.21
C LEU A 148 -23.45 45.73 -0.28
N ILE A 149 -23.96 45.30 0.88
CA ILE A 149 -24.55 46.22 1.87
C ILE A 149 -23.49 47.21 2.38
N CYS A 150 -22.28 46.74 2.69
CA CYS A 150 -21.18 47.61 3.12
C CYS A 150 -20.82 48.64 2.04
N ILE A 151 -20.72 48.23 0.77
CA ILE A 151 -20.43 49.13 -0.35
C ILE A 151 -21.54 50.19 -0.50
N LEU A 152 -22.81 49.80 -0.40
CA LEU A 152 -23.94 50.72 -0.44
C LEU A 152 -23.91 51.70 0.74
N ALA A 153 -23.67 51.24 1.97
CA ALA A 153 -23.57 52.11 3.13
C ALA A 153 -22.42 53.13 3.00
N ILE A 154 -21.25 52.67 2.53
CA ILE A 154 -20.08 53.55 2.31
C ILE A 154 -20.40 54.59 1.23
N SER A 155 -20.95 54.17 0.09
CA SER A 155 -21.30 55.08 -1.00
C SER A 155 -22.34 56.13 -0.58
N ILE A 156 -23.37 55.75 0.18
CA ILE A 156 -24.35 56.68 0.74
C ILE A 156 -23.68 57.68 1.69
N THR A 157 -22.80 57.21 2.57
CA THR A 157 -22.07 58.07 3.51
C THR A 157 -21.18 59.07 2.77
N ILE A 158 -20.48 58.65 1.71
CA ILE A 158 -19.67 59.52 0.85
C ILE A 158 -20.55 60.56 0.15
N ILE A 159 -21.72 60.18 -0.35
CA ILE A 159 -22.66 61.11 -1.02
C ILE A 159 -23.16 62.17 -0.04
N ILE A 160 -23.54 61.77 1.18
CA ILE A 160 -23.99 62.71 2.23
C ILE A 160 -22.85 63.66 2.63
N TYR A 161 -21.63 63.13 2.80
CA TYR A 161 -20.45 63.93 3.11
C TYR A 161 -20.15 64.97 2.02
N LYS A 162 -20.19 64.55 0.74
CA LYS A 162 -20.02 65.47 -0.40
C LYS A 162 -21.12 66.53 -0.49
N ARG A 163 -22.38 66.17 -0.18
CA ARG A 163 -23.50 67.12 -0.16
C ARG A 163 -23.34 68.16 0.96
N LYS A 164 -22.88 67.75 2.16
CA LYS A 164 -22.58 68.69 3.25
C LYS A 164 -21.42 69.64 2.91
N GLN A 165 -20.33 69.12 2.35
CA GLN A 165 -19.19 69.94 1.87
C GLN A 165 -19.63 70.99 0.86
N LYS A 166 -20.53 70.65 -0.07
CA LYS A 166 -21.07 71.58 -1.08
C LYS A 166 -22.00 72.67 -0.51
N GLN A 167 -22.56 72.48 0.70
CA GLN A 167 -23.39 73.50 1.38
C GLN A 167 -22.57 74.47 2.24
N GLN A 168 -21.27 74.18 2.47
CA GLN A 168 -20.35 74.99 3.28
C GLN A 168 -19.34 75.82 2.47
N SER A 169 -19.41 75.77 1.13
CA SER A 169 -18.70 76.64 0.18
C SER A 169 -19.69 77.57 -0.52
#